data_AF-A0A0F2QWJ5-F1
#
_entry.id   AF-A0A0F2QWJ5-F1
#
_cell.length_a   1.000
_cell.length_b   1.000
_cell.length_c   1.000
_cell.angle_alpha   90.00
_cell.angle_beta   90.00
_cell.angle_gamma   90.00
#
_symmetry.space_group_name_H-M   'P 1'
#
loop_
_entity.id
_entity.type
_entity.pdbx_description
1 polymer ?
#
loop_
_entity_poly.entity_id
_entity_poly.type
_entity_poly.pdbx_seq_one_letter_code
_entity_poly.pdbx_strand_id
1 'polypeptide(L)'
;MKKIILSLILLAIPAVVLADSPPTFGESMGRFNTFMNNTSVLLNNILADGDLRNLVEITWTTFAICLIVIAGGKYILSDLSQFDLIHTLLMVAVTRLLLDNYDYLTSLGWDMSEGIAGGIQQAAIGNSDPFLLPAFINDVMDGIEHNDVSWWSAFWTFLAANVVFAIVSLFSILGFIIHVWALWGFALSKIIGFFFIPFLMLKRTSFLFDGWMRLFTGFLVYAVIARINLLLTVLAIKSLFGIPGYAINTSYNVQWDFNGLADIIGLVGFLIVGILALISTGRFAAAVSSGATGFGSSVSSAAYSLARIVRGGI
;
A
#
# COMPACT_ATOMS: atom_id res chain seq x y z
N MET A 1 8.36 -19.23 12.37
CA MET A 1 7.53 -18.00 12.51
C MET A 1 7.00 -17.79 13.94
N LYS A 2 6.29 -18.73 14.58
CA LYS A 2 5.78 -18.55 15.97
C LYS A 2 6.83 -18.18 17.02
N LYS A 3 8.05 -18.73 16.93
CA LYS A 3 9.14 -18.44 17.88
C LYS A 3 9.71 -17.02 17.73
N ILE A 4 9.74 -16.46 16.52
CA ILE A 4 10.34 -15.14 16.24
C ILE A 4 9.46 -14.00 16.77
N ILE A 5 8.13 -14.15 16.64
CA ILE A 5 7.15 -13.20 17.18
C ILE A 5 7.20 -13.17 18.72
N LEU A 6 7.32 -14.34 19.36
CA LEU A 6 7.44 -14.43 20.81
C LEU A 6 8.76 -13.82 21.32
N SER A 7 9.87 -14.01 20.59
CA SER A 7 11.17 -13.39 20.90
C SER A 7 11.14 -11.86 20.79
N LEU A 8 10.46 -11.32 19.78
CA LEU A 8 10.29 -9.87 19.58
C LEU A 8 9.44 -9.24 20.69
N ILE A 9 8.38 -9.93 21.12
CA ILE A 9 7.55 -9.50 22.26
C ILE A 9 8.35 -9.56 23.57
N LEU A 10 9.18 -10.60 23.78
CA LEU A 10 10.03 -10.70 24.99
C LEU A 10 11.18 -9.68 25.02
N LEU A 11 11.71 -9.28 23.86
CA LEU A 11 12.76 -8.25 23.75
C LEU A 11 12.22 -6.82 23.95
N ALA A 12 10.91 -6.60 23.79
CA ALA A 12 10.28 -5.30 24.02
C ALA A 12 9.99 -5.01 25.50
N ILE A 13 9.89 -6.04 26.36
CA ILE A 13 9.50 -5.90 27.77
C ILE A 13 10.57 -5.18 28.63
N PRO A 14 11.90 -5.40 28.46
CA PRO A 14 12.89 -4.70 29.29
C PRO A 14 13.03 -3.21 28.97
N ALA A 15 12.62 -2.77 27.77
CA ALA A 15 12.75 -1.37 27.35
C ALA A 15 11.62 -0.46 27.86
N VAL A 16 10.49 -1.03 28.26
CA VAL A 16 9.32 -0.28 28.78
C VAL A 16 9.48 0.10 30.26
N VAL A 17 10.32 -0.61 31.01
CA VAL A 17 10.50 -0.39 32.46
C VAL A 17 11.40 0.82 32.77
N LEU A 18 12.09 1.38 31.78
CA LEU A 18 12.99 2.54 31.93
C LEU A 18 12.59 3.75 31.06
N ALA A 19 11.45 3.71 30.39
CA ALA A 19 11.00 4.81 29.56
C ALA A 19 10.20 5.83 30.38
N ASP A 20 10.38 7.12 30.06
CA ASP A 20 9.46 8.20 30.43
C ASP A 20 8.00 7.79 30.15
N SER A 21 7.05 8.51 30.77
CA SER A 21 5.61 8.29 30.60
C SER A 21 5.26 7.88 29.16
N PRO A 22 4.50 6.80 28.96
CA PRO A 22 4.26 6.23 27.64
C PRO A 22 3.77 7.34 26.70
N PRO A 23 4.36 7.45 25.49
CA PRO A 23 4.02 8.54 24.57
C PRO A 23 2.53 8.51 24.28
N THR A 24 1.92 9.68 24.20
CA THR A 24 0.50 9.78 23.85
C THR A 24 0.27 9.22 22.45
N PHE A 25 -0.96 8.78 22.17
CA PHE A 25 -1.32 8.26 20.85
C PHE A 25 -0.97 9.27 19.73
N GLY A 26 -1.27 10.55 19.95
CA GLY A 26 -0.92 11.64 19.02
C GLY A 26 0.58 11.82 18.79
N GLU A 27 1.42 11.67 19.82
CA GLU A 27 2.88 11.75 19.68
C GLU A 27 3.46 10.57 18.91
N SER A 28 2.95 9.36 19.17
CA SER A 28 3.34 8.15 18.45
C SER A 28 2.99 8.27 16.96
N MET A 29 1.82 8.83 16.67
CA MET A 29 1.35 9.10 15.32
C MET A 29 2.16 10.21 14.62
N GLY A 30 2.52 11.28 15.33
CA GLY A 30 3.37 12.36 14.83
C GLY A 30 4.79 11.90 14.46
N ARG A 31 5.39 11.04 15.30
CA ARG A 31 6.69 10.40 15.00
C ARG A 31 6.60 9.51 13.76
N PHE A 32 5.48 8.84 13.55
CA PHE A 32 5.27 8.01 12.38
C PHE A 32 5.14 8.84 11.09
N ASN A 33 4.34 9.90 11.10
CA ASN A 33 4.25 10.82 9.95
C ASN A 33 5.62 11.41 9.60
N THR A 34 6.45 11.69 10.61
CA THR A 34 7.84 12.11 10.40
C THR A 34 8.67 11.02 9.73
N PHE A 35 8.53 9.75 10.16
CA PHE A 35 9.19 8.61 9.50
C PHE A 35 8.74 8.44 8.03
N MET A 36 7.46 8.59 7.73
CA MET A 36 6.92 8.53 6.36
C MET A 36 7.51 9.61 5.47
N ASN A 37 7.55 10.84 5.97
CA ASN A 37 8.13 11.98 5.26
C ASN A 37 9.63 11.78 5.03
N ASN A 38 10.37 11.35 6.05
CA ASN A 38 11.80 11.07 5.95
C ASN A 38 12.08 9.93 4.97
N THR A 39 11.24 8.90 4.94
CA THR A 39 11.37 7.79 3.98
C THR A 39 11.20 8.28 2.55
N SER A 40 10.23 9.16 2.30
CA SER A 40 10.00 9.76 0.98
C SER A 40 11.17 10.64 0.54
N VAL A 41 11.72 11.44 1.46
CA VAL A 41 12.93 12.24 1.19
C VAL A 41 14.13 11.35 0.88
N LEU A 42 14.35 10.30 1.67
CA LEU A 42 15.45 9.36 1.46
C LEU A 42 15.31 8.61 0.13
N LEU A 43 14.09 8.23 -0.24
CA LEU A 43 13.77 7.64 -1.54
C LEU A 43 14.13 8.58 -2.68
N ASN A 44 13.76 9.86 -2.57
CA ASN A 44 14.08 10.86 -3.58
C ASN A 44 15.59 11.09 -3.67
N ASN A 45 16.31 11.06 -2.55
CA ASN A 45 17.77 11.15 -2.52
C ASN A 45 18.43 9.94 -3.21
N ILE A 46 17.91 8.73 -3.00
CA ILE A 46 18.40 7.52 -3.68
C ILE A 46 18.16 7.60 -5.19
N LEU A 47 17.00 8.12 -5.62
CA LEU A 47 16.68 8.28 -7.05
C LEU A 47 17.44 9.43 -7.70
N ALA A 48 17.80 10.46 -6.92
CA ALA A 48 18.64 11.57 -7.36
C ALA A 48 20.13 11.22 -7.35
N ASP A 49 20.51 10.04 -6.86
CA ASP A 49 21.89 9.59 -6.84
C ASP A 49 22.46 9.49 -8.26
N GLY A 50 23.63 10.10 -8.44
CA GLY A 50 24.27 10.20 -9.73
C GLY A 50 24.67 8.83 -10.28
N ASP A 51 25.11 7.90 -9.44
CA ASP A 51 25.63 6.61 -9.89
C ASP A 51 24.50 5.68 -10.36
N LEU A 52 23.39 5.61 -9.62
CA LEU A 52 22.18 4.89 -10.06
C LEU A 52 21.69 5.44 -11.40
N ARG A 53 21.59 6.77 -11.51
CA ARG A 53 21.13 7.44 -12.73
C ARG A 53 22.06 7.17 -13.91
N ASN A 54 23.37 7.31 -13.69
CA ASN A 54 24.39 7.04 -14.70
C ASN A 54 24.31 5.59 -15.20
N LEU A 55 24.16 4.61 -14.30
CA LEU A 55 24.03 3.20 -14.68
C LEU A 55 22.81 2.96 -15.58
N VAL A 56 21.66 3.53 -15.22
CA VAL A 56 20.42 3.38 -16.01
C VAL A 56 20.53 4.12 -17.34
N GLU A 57 21.13 5.31 -17.37
CA GLU A 57 21.36 6.08 -18.59
C GLU A 57 22.33 5.38 -19.54
N ILE A 58 23.41 4.78 -19.03
CA ILE A 58 24.35 3.95 -19.82
C ILE A 58 23.63 2.74 -20.38
N THR A 59 22.82 2.06 -19.58
CA THR A 59 22.05 0.88 -20.01
C THR A 59 21.06 1.23 -21.11
N TRP A 60 20.29 2.30 -20.91
CA TRP A 60 19.35 2.82 -21.91
C TRP A 60 20.07 3.22 -23.20
N THR A 61 21.17 3.97 -23.10
CA THR A 61 21.95 4.42 -24.27
C THR A 61 22.51 3.24 -25.05
N THR A 62 23.03 2.23 -24.35
CA THR A 62 23.55 1.00 -24.97
C THR A 62 22.46 0.27 -25.74
N PHE A 63 21.30 0.06 -25.10
CA PHE A 63 20.17 -0.60 -25.77
C PHE A 63 19.63 0.22 -26.94
N ALA A 64 19.59 1.55 -26.82
CA ALA A 64 19.13 2.45 -27.88
C ALA A 64 20.04 2.38 -29.10
N ILE A 65 21.36 2.49 -28.90
CA ILE A 65 22.34 2.38 -29.99
C ILE A 65 22.24 1.01 -30.65
N CYS A 66 22.26 -0.09 -29.88
CA CYS A 66 22.14 -1.43 -30.45
C CYS A 66 20.86 -1.60 -31.28
N LEU A 67 19.72 -1.12 -30.78
CA LEU A 67 18.45 -1.23 -31.51
C LEU A 67 18.41 -0.37 -32.76
N ILE A 68 18.91 0.87 -32.71
CA ILE A 68 18.96 1.77 -33.86
C ILE A 68 19.91 1.21 -34.93
N VAL A 69 21.08 0.69 -34.55
CA VAL A 69 22.05 0.08 -35.48
C VAL A 69 21.46 -1.18 -36.12
N ILE A 70 20.83 -2.06 -35.34
CA ILE A 70 20.19 -3.29 -35.88
C ILE A 70 19.02 -2.92 -36.81
N ALA A 71 18.16 -1.99 -36.40
CA ALA A 71 17.02 -1.56 -37.21
C ALA A 71 17.47 -0.85 -38.50
N GLY A 72 18.46 0.04 -38.39
CA GLY A 72 19.05 0.74 -39.53
C GLY A 72 19.77 -0.21 -40.50
N GLY A 73 20.56 -1.16 -39.98
CA GLY A 73 21.21 -2.18 -40.79
C GLY A 73 20.21 -3.05 -41.56
N LYS A 74 19.15 -3.52 -40.89
CA LYS A 74 18.08 -4.27 -41.56
C LYS A 74 17.29 -3.44 -42.57
N TYR A 75 17.10 -2.15 -42.32
CA TYR A 75 16.46 -1.24 -43.26
C TYR A 75 17.30 -1.06 -44.54
N ILE A 76 18.62 -0.86 -44.39
CA ILE A 76 19.55 -0.72 -45.53
C ILE A 76 19.59 -2.01 -46.35
N LEU A 77 19.54 -3.17 -45.71
CA LEU A 77 19.51 -4.48 -46.37
C LEU A 77 18.16 -4.80 -47.03
N SER A 78 17.18 -3.88 -46.99
CA SER A 78 15.80 -4.07 -47.49
C SER A 78 15.03 -5.22 -46.83
N ASP A 79 15.55 -5.74 -45.72
CA ASP A 79 14.93 -6.80 -44.91
C ASP A 79 13.87 -6.26 -43.94
N LEU A 80 13.78 -4.94 -43.76
CA LEU A 80 12.85 -4.31 -42.84
C LEU A 80 11.91 -3.34 -43.54
N SER A 81 10.64 -3.39 -43.16
CA SER A 81 9.66 -2.38 -43.56
C SER A 81 9.95 -1.05 -42.85
N GLN A 82 9.68 0.10 -43.49
CA GLN A 82 9.80 1.44 -42.88
C GLN A 82 9.05 1.55 -41.53
N PHE A 83 7.99 0.74 -41.38
CA PHE A 83 7.16 0.65 -40.18
C PHE A 83 7.93 0.13 -38.97
N ASP A 84 8.76 -0.89 -39.14
CA ASP A 84 9.52 -1.49 -38.04
C ASP A 84 10.65 -0.57 -37.55
N LEU A 85 11.19 0.27 -38.45
CA LEU A 85 12.17 1.30 -38.09
C LEU A 85 11.51 2.39 -37.21
N ILE A 86 10.36 2.91 -37.64
CA ILE A 86 9.60 3.92 -36.88
C ILE A 86 9.15 3.36 -35.52
N HIS A 87 8.68 2.11 -35.49
CA HIS A 87 8.32 1.42 -34.24
C HIS A 87 9.50 1.38 -33.25
N THR A 88 10.68 1.02 -33.73
CA THR A 88 11.89 0.95 -32.90
C THR A 88 12.26 2.33 -32.34
N LEU A 89 12.19 3.37 -33.16
CA LEU A 89 12.46 4.75 -32.72
C LEU A 89 11.42 5.24 -31.68
N LEU A 90 10.14 4.95 -31.90
CA LEU A 90 9.07 5.28 -30.95
C LEU A 90 9.28 4.55 -29.62
N MET A 91 9.67 3.28 -29.63
CA MET A 91 9.97 2.54 -28.39
C MET A 91 11.13 3.16 -27.62
N VAL A 92 12.20 3.58 -28.30
CA VAL A 92 13.32 4.29 -27.66
C VAL A 92 12.84 5.60 -27.02
N ALA A 93 12.04 6.38 -27.75
CA ALA A 93 11.50 7.65 -27.28
C ALA A 93 10.55 7.48 -26.08
N VAL A 94 9.61 6.53 -26.14
CA VAL A 94 8.69 6.24 -25.04
C VAL A 94 9.44 5.76 -23.79
N THR A 95 10.46 4.91 -23.97
CA THR A 95 11.29 4.46 -22.84
C THR A 95 12.01 5.64 -22.19
N ARG A 96 12.49 6.60 -23.00
CA ARG A 96 13.12 7.82 -22.47
C ARG A 96 12.12 8.69 -21.70
N LEU A 97 10.93 8.90 -22.23
CA LEU A 97 9.87 9.65 -21.56
C LEU A 97 9.48 9.01 -20.21
N LEU A 98 9.43 7.68 -20.15
CA LEU A 98 9.18 6.95 -18.90
C LEU A 98 10.30 7.13 -17.87
N LEU A 99 11.56 7.15 -18.31
CA LEU A 99 12.71 7.41 -17.44
C LEU A 99 12.70 8.84 -16.88
N ASP A 100 12.49 9.83 -17.76
CA ASP A 100 12.52 11.25 -17.38
C ASP A 100 11.36 11.62 -16.44
N ASN A 101 10.22 10.94 -16.55
CA ASN A 101 9.03 11.18 -15.72
C ASN A 101 8.80 10.09 -14.65
N TYR A 102 9.80 9.25 -14.38
CA TYR A 102 9.63 8.07 -13.54
C TYR A 102 9.14 8.40 -12.12
N ASP A 103 9.78 9.37 -11.48
CA ASP A 103 9.45 9.79 -10.13
C ASP A 103 8.03 10.35 -10.05
N TYR A 104 7.66 11.18 -11.02
CA TYR A 104 6.31 11.73 -11.12
C TYR A 104 5.25 10.65 -11.31
N LEU A 105 5.45 9.72 -12.26
CA LEU A 105 4.48 8.67 -12.58
C LEU A 105 4.26 7.70 -11.40
N THR A 106 5.35 7.29 -10.75
CA THR A 106 5.26 6.37 -9.60
C THR A 106 4.62 7.03 -8.38
N SER A 107 4.93 8.30 -8.13
CA SER A 107 4.31 9.07 -7.03
C SER A 107 2.82 9.31 -7.30
N LEU A 108 2.46 9.67 -8.54
CA LEU A 108 1.06 9.80 -8.94
C LEU A 108 0.28 8.50 -8.72
N GLY A 109 0.86 7.35 -9.07
CA GLY A 109 0.23 6.04 -8.83
C GLY A 109 -0.04 5.78 -7.34
N TRP A 110 0.91 6.15 -6.47
CA TRP A 110 0.73 6.08 -5.02
C TRP A 110 -0.35 7.03 -4.52
N ASP A 111 -0.32 8.30 -4.93
CA ASP A 111 -1.29 9.32 -4.53
C ASP A 111 -2.71 8.95 -4.98
N MET A 112 -2.85 8.35 -6.17
CA MET A 112 -4.14 7.82 -6.64
C MET A 112 -4.65 6.68 -5.74
N SER A 113 -3.77 5.74 -5.39
CA SER A 113 -4.12 4.64 -4.49
C SER A 113 -4.55 5.16 -3.12
N GLU A 114 -3.75 6.04 -2.53
CA GLU A 114 -4.02 6.68 -1.24
C GLU A 114 -5.29 7.54 -1.28
N GLY A 115 -5.52 8.26 -2.37
CA GLY A 115 -6.74 9.05 -2.58
C GLY A 115 -8.00 8.21 -2.71
N ILE A 116 -7.95 7.07 -3.42
CA ILE A 116 -9.07 6.12 -3.49
C ILE A 116 -9.35 5.54 -2.12
N ALA A 117 -8.31 5.06 -1.43
CA ALA A 117 -8.44 4.43 -0.13
C ALA A 117 -8.96 5.43 0.93
N GLY A 118 -8.41 6.65 0.95
CA GLY A 118 -8.85 7.75 1.79
C GLY A 118 -10.27 8.23 1.45
N GLY A 119 -10.65 8.28 0.18
CA GLY A 119 -12.01 8.64 -0.26
C GLY A 119 -13.06 7.63 0.20
N ILE A 120 -12.77 6.33 0.10
CA ILE A 120 -13.64 5.27 0.62
C ILE A 120 -13.79 5.40 2.14
N GLN A 121 -12.68 5.63 2.84
CA GLN A 121 -12.67 5.79 4.30
C GLN A 121 -13.43 7.04 4.76
N GLN A 122 -13.21 8.17 4.10
CA GLN A 122 -13.94 9.42 4.33
C GLN A 122 -15.43 9.24 4.07
N ALA A 123 -15.79 8.55 2.99
CA ALA A 123 -17.19 8.25 2.71
C ALA A 123 -17.80 7.37 3.80
N ALA A 124 -17.03 6.43 4.38
CA ALA A 124 -17.46 5.41 5.33
C ALA A 124 -17.55 5.84 6.81
N ILE A 125 -16.65 6.72 7.27
CA ILE A 125 -16.55 7.14 8.69
C ILE A 125 -16.36 8.66 8.83
N GLY A 126 -16.27 9.41 7.73
CA GLY A 126 -16.05 10.86 7.77
C GLY A 126 -14.65 11.25 8.22
N ASN A 127 -13.72 10.29 8.31
CA ASN A 127 -12.31 10.51 8.61
C ASN A 127 -11.45 9.77 7.57
N SER A 128 -10.44 10.45 7.03
CA SER A 128 -9.49 9.92 6.05
C SER A 128 -8.13 9.52 6.66
N ASP A 129 -7.99 9.57 7.99
CA ASP A 129 -6.74 9.22 8.68
C ASP A 129 -6.35 7.76 8.39
N PRO A 130 -5.18 7.50 7.79
CA PRO A 130 -4.67 6.14 7.56
C PRO A 130 -4.60 5.28 8.85
N PHE A 131 -4.57 5.91 10.02
CA PHE A 131 -4.49 5.29 11.35
C PHE A 131 -5.82 5.32 12.10
N LEU A 132 -6.91 5.32 11.34
CA LEU A 132 -8.28 5.29 11.84
C LEU A 132 -8.52 4.28 12.97
N LEU A 133 -7.98 3.06 12.86
CA LEU A 133 -8.15 2.03 13.88
C LEU A 133 -7.57 2.51 15.22
N PRO A 134 -6.26 2.75 15.36
CA PRO A 134 -5.70 3.29 16.60
C PRO A 134 -6.45 4.51 17.19
N ALA A 135 -6.88 5.47 16.36
CA ALA A 135 -7.61 6.66 16.81
C ALA A 135 -9.01 6.31 17.34
N PHE A 136 -9.77 5.51 16.58
CA PHE A 136 -11.09 5.01 16.98
C PHE A 136 -11.07 4.32 18.35
N ILE A 137 -9.95 3.70 18.70
CA ILE A 137 -9.77 2.96 19.95
C ILE A 137 -9.60 3.90 21.12
N ASN A 138 -8.76 4.90 20.95
CA ASN A 138 -8.57 5.93 21.96
C ASN A 138 -9.90 6.65 22.23
N ASP A 139 -10.64 7.00 21.17
CA ASP A 139 -11.96 7.63 21.28
C ASP A 139 -12.98 6.72 21.97
N VAL A 140 -13.02 5.42 21.64
CA VAL A 140 -13.93 4.45 22.30
C VAL A 140 -13.57 4.27 23.77
N MET A 141 -12.29 4.26 24.14
CA MET A 141 -11.84 4.13 25.53
C MET A 141 -12.19 5.36 26.36
N ASP A 142 -12.01 6.55 25.80
CA ASP A 142 -12.32 7.81 26.47
C ASP A 142 -13.84 8.00 26.66
N GLY A 143 -14.66 7.37 25.80
CA GLY A 143 -16.12 7.40 25.86
C GLY A 143 -16.79 6.37 26.78
N ILE A 144 -16.04 5.56 27.54
CA ILE A 144 -16.61 4.55 28.47
C ILE A 144 -17.03 5.21 29.78
N GLU A 145 -18.34 5.35 30.00
CA GLU A 145 -18.87 5.72 31.32
C GLU A 145 -18.76 4.57 32.32
N HIS A 146 -18.29 4.89 33.52
CA HIS A 146 -18.25 3.96 34.64
C HIS A 146 -19.63 3.94 35.31
N ASN A 147 -20.44 2.92 35.00
CA ASN A 147 -21.66 2.68 35.76
C ASN A 147 -21.31 2.11 37.15
N ASP A 148 -22.06 2.50 38.18
CA ASP A 148 -22.02 1.91 39.51
C ASP A 148 -22.60 0.48 39.45
N VAL A 149 -21.76 -0.48 39.06
CA VAL A 149 -22.12 -1.90 39.00
C VAL A 149 -21.75 -2.62 40.30
N SER A 150 -22.59 -3.57 40.72
CA SER A 150 -22.28 -4.50 41.81
C SER A 150 -20.93 -5.19 41.58
N TRP A 151 -20.19 -5.55 42.64
CA TRP A 151 -18.82 -6.11 42.52
C TRP A 151 -18.72 -7.32 41.57
N TRP A 152 -19.75 -8.16 41.50
CA TRP A 152 -19.76 -9.33 40.61
C TRP A 152 -19.99 -8.96 39.14
N SER A 153 -20.92 -8.04 38.86
CA SER A 153 -21.10 -7.49 37.50
C SER A 153 -19.89 -6.66 37.08
N ALA A 154 -19.29 -5.90 38.01
CA ALA A 154 -18.10 -5.11 37.77
C ALA A 154 -16.90 -5.98 37.36
N PHE A 155 -16.75 -7.19 37.94
CA PHE A 155 -15.72 -8.14 37.51
C PHE A 155 -15.90 -8.61 36.05
N TRP A 156 -17.13 -8.96 35.66
CA TRP A 156 -17.42 -9.39 34.28
C TRP A 156 -17.32 -8.23 33.28
N THR A 157 -17.77 -7.03 33.65
CA THR A 157 -17.59 -5.81 32.86
C THR A 157 -16.11 -5.48 32.69
N PHE A 158 -15.31 -5.58 33.76
CA PHE A 158 -13.86 -5.39 33.70
C PHE A 158 -13.20 -6.42 32.79
N LEU A 159 -13.55 -7.70 32.91
CA LEU A 159 -13.00 -8.76 32.05
C LEU A 159 -13.36 -8.52 30.58
N ALA A 160 -14.63 -8.20 30.28
CA ALA A 160 -15.07 -7.89 28.93
C ALA A 160 -14.34 -6.65 28.36
N ALA A 161 -14.19 -5.60 29.17
CA ALA A 161 -13.44 -4.39 28.80
C ALA A 161 -11.99 -4.70 28.44
N ASN A 162 -11.31 -5.53 29.24
CA ASN A 162 -9.94 -5.95 28.96
C ASN A 162 -9.83 -6.83 27.71
N VAL A 163 -10.80 -7.72 27.46
CA VAL A 163 -10.82 -8.57 26.26
C VAL A 163 -10.99 -7.72 25.00
N VAL A 164 -11.95 -6.80 24.99
CA VAL A 164 -12.14 -5.86 23.89
C VAL A 164 -10.90 -5.00 23.72
N PHE A 165 -10.33 -4.45 24.79
CA PHE A 165 -9.08 -3.67 24.72
C PHE A 165 -7.94 -4.46 24.07
N ALA A 166 -7.72 -5.72 24.47
CA ALA A 166 -6.68 -6.57 23.90
C ALA A 166 -6.90 -6.84 22.40
N ILE A 167 -8.14 -7.11 22.01
CA ILE A 167 -8.56 -7.36 20.63
C ILE A 167 -8.35 -6.14 19.75
N VAL A 168 -8.76 -5.01 20.28
CA VAL A 168 -8.76 -3.74 19.61
C VAL A 168 -7.32 -3.22 19.45
N SER A 169 -6.50 -3.35 20.50
CA SER A 169 -5.04 -3.10 20.44
C SER A 169 -4.33 -4.01 19.44
N LEU A 170 -4.74 -5.28 19.31
CA LEU A 170 -4.20 -6.20 18.30
C LEU A 170 -4.51 -5.70 16.88
N PHE A 171 -5.74 -5.26 16.59
CA PHE A 171 -6.10 -4.69 15.29
C PHE A 171 -5.38 -3.37 14.99
N SER A 172 -5.14 -2.54 16.02
CA SER A 172 -4.32 -1.32 15.91
C SER A 172 -2.91 -1.65 15.41
N ILE A 173 -2.25 -2.62 16.04
CA ILE A 173 -0.91 -3.09 15.66
C ILE A 173 -0.93 -3.70 14.26
N LEU A 174 -1.94 -4.52 13.93
CA LEU A 174 -2.06 -5.12 12.60
C LEU A 174 -2.30 -4.07 11.52
N GLY A 175 -3.18 -3.09 11.77
CA GLY A 175 -3.44 -1.99 10.86
C GLY A 175 -2.18 -1.16 10.61
N PHE A 176 -1.42 -0.87 11.67
CA PHE A 176 -0.12 -0.24 11.59
C PHE A 176 0.86 -1.03 10.69
N ILE A 177 1.06 -2.31 10.98
CA ILE A 177 1.97 -3.18 10.22
C ILE A 177 1.57 -3.21 8.74
N ILE A 178 0.28 -3.26 8.44
CA ILE A 178 -0.24 -3.33 7.07
C ILE A 178 0.02 -2.04 6.31
N HIS A 179 -0.20 -0.88 6.94
CA HIS A 179 0.08 0.41 6.32
C HIS A 179 1.58 0.59 6.06
N VAL A 180 2.41 0.28 7.05
CA VAL A 180 3.88 0.28 6.94
C VAL A 180 4.32 -0.66 5.82
N TRP A 181 3.76 -1.87 5.76
CA TRP A 181 4.06 -2.84 4.72
C TRP A 181 3.71 -2.34 3.31
N ALA A 182 2.58 -1.66 3.15
CA ALA A 182 2.19 -1.06 1.88
C ALA A 182 3.20 0.00 1.43
N LEU A 183 3.60 0.91 2.33
CA LEU A 183 4.62 1.92 2.04
C LEU A 183 5.96 1.29 1.70
N TRP A 184 6.43 0.33 2.50
CA TRP A 184 7.71 -0.34 2.27
C TRP A 184 7.73 -1.04 0.92
N GLY A 185 6.64 -1.72 0.56
CA GLY A 185 6.48 -2.34 -0.74
C GLY A 185 6.51 -1.33 -1.89
N PHE A 186 5.81 -0.21 -1.74
CA PHE A 186 5.87 0.91 -2.68
C PHE A 186 7.30 1.44 -2.83
N ALA A 187 7.97 1.79 -1.73
CA ALA A 187 9.34 2.31 -1.74
C ALA A 187 10.33 1.33 -2.41
N LEU A 188 10.26 0.05 -2.06
CA LEU A 188 11.07 -1.00 -2.68
C LEU A 188 10.80 -1.10 -4.19
N SER A 189 9.54 -1.13 -4.59
CA SER A 189 9.16 -1.20 -6.00
C SER A 189 9.61 0.05 -6.77
N LYS A 190 9.57 1.23 -6.14
CA LYS A 190 10.00 2.49 -6.74
C LYS A 190 11.52 2.59 -6.89
N ILE A 191 12.32 2.07 -5.96
CA ILE A 191 13.79 2.02 -6.13
C ILE A 191 14.17 1.08 -7.28
N ILE A 192 13.63 -0.14 -7.26
CA ILE A 192 14.03 -1.20 -8.18
C ILE A 192 13.48 -0.93 -9.61
N GLY A 193 12.32 -0.29 -9.71
CA GLY A 193 11.67 -0.05 -11.00
C GLY A 193 12.45 0.80 -11.98
N PHE A 194 13.20 1.77 -11.48
CA PHE A 194 14.00 2.66 -12.30
C PHE A 194 15.01 1.89 -13.16
N PHE A 195 15.58 0.81 -12.62
CA PHE A 195 16.49 -0.08 -13.33
C PHE A 195 15.81 -0.93 -14.42
N PHE A 196 14.52 -1.24 -14.27
CA PHE A 196 13.82 -2.16 -15.17
C PHE A 196 13.23 -1.49 -16.42
N ILE A 197 13.12 -0.16 -16.46
CA ILE A 197 12.53 0.57 -17.58
C ILE A 197 13.27 0.36 -18.90
N PRO A 198 14.62 0.40 -18.98
CA PRO A 198 15.34 0.17 -20.24
C PRO A 198 15.04 -1.19 -20.88
N PHE A 199 14.69 -2.21 -20.09
CA PHE A 199 14.39 -3.56 -20.59
C PHE A 199 13.08 -3.64 -21.37
N LEU A 200 12.25 -2.60 -21.35
CA LEU A 200 11.06 -2.44 -22.19
C LEU A 200 11.42 -2.45 -23.68
N MET A 201 12.60 -1.94 -24.04
CA MET A 201 13.03 -1.76 -25.43
C MET A 201 13.29 -3.08 -26.16
N LEU A 202 13.64 -4.13 -25.41
CA LEU A 202 13.97 -5.44 -25.95
C LEU A 202 12.82 -6.41 -25.65
N LYS A 203 12.15 -6.91 -26.70
CA LYS A 203 11.02 -7.85 -26.57
C LYS A 203 11.34 -9.08 -25.70
N ARG A 204 12.58 -9.55 -25.70
CA ARG A 204 12.99 -10.73 -24.91
C ARG A 204 13.14 -10.45 -23.42
N THR A 205 13.41 -9.20 -23.03
CA THR A 205 13.61 -8.81 -21.62
C THR A 205 12.45 -7.99 -21.06
N SER A 206 11.41 -7.71 -21.87
CA SER A 206 10.24 -6.94 -21.42
C SER A 206 9.52 -7.59 -20.24
N PHE A 207 9.66 -8.92 -20.05
CA PHE A 207 9.11 -9.62 -18.89
C PHE A 207 9.66 -9.10 -17.54
N LEU A 208 10.88 -8.54 -17.52
CA LEU A 208 11.46 -7.94 -16.32
C LEU A 208 10.71 -6.66 -15.95
N PHE A 209 10.44 -5.81 -16.95
CA PHE A 209 9.63 -4.62 -16.80
C PHE A 209 8.18 -4.98 -16.41
N ASP A 210 7.57 -5.95 -17.09
CA ASP A 210 6.21 -6.40 -16.77
C ASP A 210 6.12 -7.01 -15.35
N GLY A 211 7.16 -7.72 -14.92
CA GLY A 211 7.28 -8.25 -13.56
C GLY A 211 7.37 -7.14 -12.52
N TRP A 212 8.15 -6.09 -12.79
CA TRP A 212 8.20 -4.90 -11.96
C TRP A 212 6.84 -4.17 -11.92
N MET A 213 6.19 -3.95 -13.07
CA MET A 213 4.87 -3.31 -13.12
C MET A 213 3.83 -4.10 -12.30
N ARG A 214 3.85 -5.44 -12.38
CA ARG A 214 2.98 -6.29 -11.55
C ARG A 214 3.27 -6.11 -10.06
N LEU A 215 4.53 -6.00 -9.67
CA LEU A 215 4.93 -5.75 -8.28
C LEU A 215 4.42 -4.37 -7.82
N PHE A 216 4.70 -3.33 -8.60
CA PHE A 216 4.31 -1.95 -8.32
C PHE A 216 2.79 -1.81 -8.19
N THR A 217 2.02 -2.21 -9.21
CA THR A 217 0.56 -2.19 -9.17
C THR A 217 0.01 -3.10 -8.07
N GLY A 218 0.68 -4.20 -7.76
CA GLY A 218 0.34 -5.07 -6.63
C GLY A 218 0.33 -4.34 -5.29
N PHE A 219 1.34 -3.51 -5.02
CA PHE A 219 1.40 -2.72 -3.79
C PHE A 219 0.42 -1.55 -3.77
N LEU A 220 0.14 -0.92 -4.92
CA LEU A 220 -0.94 0.08 -5.02
C LEU A 220 -2.29 -0.53 -4.65
N VAL A 221 -2.65 -1.64 -5.28
CA VAL A 221 -3.93 -2.31 -4.98
C VAL A 221 -3.95 -2.84 -3.55
N TYR A 222 -2.82 -3.33 -3.04
CA TYR A 222 -2.71 -3.76 -1.65
C TYR A 222 -3.04 -2.64 -0.67
N ALA A 223 -2.53 -1.42 -0.87
CA ALA A 223 -2.82 -0.28 -0.02
C ALA A 223 -4.33 0.01 0.05
N VAL A 224 -5.02 -0.05 -1.08
CA VAL A 224 -6.48 0.15 -1.15
C VAL A 224 -7.25 -0.96 -0.42
N ILE A 225 -7.00 -2.22 -0.77
CA ILE A 225 -7.74 -3.36 -0.20
C ILE A 225 -7.47 -3.48 1.31
N ALA A 226 -6.24 -3.23 1.74
CA ALA A 226 -5.86 -3.17 3.14
C ALA A 226 -6.74 -2.20 3.93
N ARG A 227 -6.88 -0.95 3.45
CA ARG A 227 -7.73 0.05 4.11
C ARG A 227 -9.20 -0.36 4.13
N ILE A 228 -9.70 -0.92 3.03
CA ILE A 228 -11.09 -1.41 2.98
C ILE A 228 -11.31 -2.51 4.04
N ASN A 229 -10.39 -3.45 4.19
CA ASN A 229 -10.50 -4.51 5.20
C ASN A 229 -10.43 -3.96 6.64
N LEU A 230 -9.54 -3.00 6.90
CA LEU A 230 -9.46 -2.32 8.19
C LEU A 230 -10.75 -1.55 8.49
N LEU A 231 -11.29 -0.84 7.49
CA LEU A 231 -12.55 -0.12 7.57
C LEU A 231 -13.74 -1.05 7.88
N LEU A 232 -13.86 -2.18 7.18
CA LEU A 232 -14.90 -3.17 7.43
C LEU A 232 -14.82 -3.72 8.87
N THR A 233 -13.60 -3.89 9.39
CA THR A 233 -13.38 -4.31 10.77
C THR A 233 -13.88 -3.24 11.75
N VAL A 234 -13.56 -1.96 11.51
CA VAL A 234 -14.07 -0.84 12.34
C VAL A 234 -15.59 -0.76 12.27
N LEU A 235 -16.20 -0.90 11.09
CA LEU A 235 -17.64 -0.90 10.93
C LEU A 235 -18.32 -2.07 11.67
N ALA A 236 -17.73 -3.26 11.63
CA ALA A 236 -18.22 -4.40 12.39
C ALA A 236 -18.20 -4.12 13.90
N ILE A 237 -17.09 -3.57 14.40
CA ILE A 237 -16.93 -3.16 15.80
C ILE A 237 -17.97 -2.07 16.15
N LYS A 238 -18.10 -1.01 15.35
CA LYS A 238 -19.12 0.03 15.54
C LYS A 238 -20.54 -0.55 15.61
N SER A 239 -20.86 -1.54 14.76
CA SER A 239 -22.18 -2.18 14.75
C SER A 239 -22.43 -2.99 16.02
N LEU A 240 -21.41 -3.65 16.56
CA LEU A 240 -21.51 -4.43 17.79
C LEU A 240 -21.73 -3.53 19.01
N PHE A 241 -21.03 -2.40 19.06
CA PHE A 241 -21.14 -1.43 20.15
C PHE A 241 -22.31 -0.44 19.99
N GLY A 242 -23.12 -0.59 18.93
CA GLY A 242 -24.30 0.25 18.71
C GLY A 242 -24.01 1.74 18.53
N ILE A 243 -22.80 2.12 18.11
CA ILE A 243 -22.37 3.52 18.00
C ILE A 243 -23.09 4.18 16.81
N PRO A 244 -24.02 5.14 17.03
CA PRO A 244 -24.82 5.71 15.96
C PRO A 244 -24.03 6.76 15.15
N GLY A 245 -24.05 6.62 13.82
CA GLY A 245 -23.58 7.65 12.88
C GLY A 245 -22.23 7.39 12.22
N TYR A 246 -22.00 8.10 11.11
CA TYR A 246 -20.76 8.04 10.33
C TYR A 246 -19.59 8.69 11.09
N ALA A 247 -19.78 9.89 11.64
CA ALA A 247 -18.79 10.65 12.41
C ALA A 247 -18.84 10.31 13.90
N ILE A 248 -17.67 10.06 14.51
CA ILE A 248 -17.52 9.89 15.94
C ILE A 248 -17.61 11.29 16.57
N ASN A 249 -18.80 11.70 17.03
CA ASN A 249 -18.84 12.79 18.01
C ASN A 249 -18.29 12.20 19.31
N THR A 250 -17.21 12.76 19.85
CA THR A 250 -16.51 12.35 21.08
C THR A 250 -17.34 12.58 22.36
N SER A 251 -18.67 12.53 22.26
CA SER A 251 -19.62 12.73 23.35
C SER A 251 -20.69 11.63 23.38
N TYR A 252 -20.36 10.44 22.86
CA TYR A 252 -21.25 9.28 22.94
C TYR A 252 -20.83 8.40 24.10
N ASN A 253 -21.73 8.24 25.05
CA ASN A 253 -21.63 7.27 26.12
C ASN A 253 -21.85 5.88 25.51
N VAL A 254 -20.77 5.12 25.36
CA VAL A 254 -20.88 3.72 24.91
C VAL A 254 -21.43 2.93 26.09
N GLN A 255 -22.71 2.53 26.02
CA GLN A 255 -23.30 1.65 27.01
C GLN A 255 -22.85 0.21 26.74
N TRP A 256 -22.04 -0.33 27.64
CA TRP A 256 -21.57 -1.72 27.59
C TRP A 256 -22.67 -2.64 28.12
N ASP A 257 -23.69 -2.90 27.31
CA ASP A 257 -24.74 -3.87 27.64
C ASP A 257 -24.36 -5.26 27.10
N PHE A 258 -23.32 -5.87 27.66
CA PHE A 258 -22.97 -7.27 27.39
C PHE A 258 -23.99 -8.16 28.12
N ASN A 259 -25.10 -8.44 27.46
CA ASN A 259 -26.20 -9.22 28.01
C ASN A 259 -25.90 -10.73 28.09
N GLY A 260 -24.75 -11.19 27.58
CA GLY A 260 -24.27 -12.55 27.85
C GLY A 260 -23.00 -12.98 27.12
N LEU A 261 -22.62 -14.25 27.34
CA LEU A 261 -21.48 -14.91 26.68
C LEU A 261 -21.58 -14.91 25.15
N ALA A 262 -22.78 -14.81 24.59
CA ALA A 262 -23.01 -14.78 23.15
C ALA A 262 -22.38 -13.56 22.46
N ASP A 263 -22.43 -12.39 23.10
CA ASP A 263 -21.87 -11.14 22.55
C ASP A 263 -20.34 -11.18 22.54
N ILE A 264 -19.75 -11.79 23.58
CA ILE A 264 -18.30 -12.03 23.67
C ILE A 264 -17.85 -13.01 22.58
N ILE A 265 -18.61 -14.09 22.35
CA ILE A 265 -18.32 -15.05 21.27
C ILE A 265 -18.47 -14.39 19.89
N GLY A 266 -19.47 -13.53 19.71
CA GLY A 266 -19.65 -12.73 18.49
C GLY A 266 -18.47 -11.82 18.20
N LEU A 267 -17.99 -11.09 19.21
CA LEU A 267 -16.80 -10.22 19.11
C LEU A 267 -15.53 -11.02 18.74
N VAL A 268 -15.33 -12.17 19.36
CA VAL A 268 -14.21 -13.07 19.02
C VAL A 268 -14.35 -13.62 17.59
N GLY A 269 -15.57 -13.94 17.16
CA GLY A 269 -15.86 -14.38 15.80
C GLY A 269 -15.50 -13.31 14.76
N PHE A 270 -15.93 -12.07 14.96
CA PHE A 270 -15.55 -10.93 14.10
C PHE A 270 -14.05 -10.68 14.08
N LEU A 271 -13.36 -10.90 15.21
CA LEU A 271 -11.91 -10.81 15.26
C LEU A 271 -11.22 -11.86 14.38
N ILE A 272 -11.67 -13.12 14.44
CA ILE A 272 -11.09 -14.18 13.62
C ILE A 272 -11.28 -13.84 12.14
N VAL A 273 -12.48 -13.38 11.76
CA VAL A 273 -12.78 -12.96 10.38
C VAL A 273 -11.91 -11.78 9.96
N GLY A 274 -11.77 -10.75 10.80
CA GLY A 274 -10.93 -9.59 10.51
C GLY A 274 -9.46 -9.97 10.32
N ILE A 275 -8.89 -10.80 11.20
CA ILE A 275 -7.49 -11.26 11.07
C ILE A 275 -7.32 -12.07 9.79
N LEU A 276 -8.25 -12.98 9.48
CA LEU A 276 -8.20 -13.78 8.24
C LEU A 276 -8.31 -12.89 6.99
N ALA A 277 -9.19 -11.89 7.02
CA ALA A 277 -9.33 -10.90 5.94
C ALA A 277 -8.02 -10.15 5.74
N LEU A 278 -7.40 -9.67 6.82
CA LEU A 278 -6.12 -8.96 6.76
C LEU A 278 -4.99 -9.84 6.20
N ILE A 279 -4.86 -11.10 6.64
CA ILE A 279 -3.87 -12.06 6.10
C ILE A 279 -4.11 -12.33 4.61
N SER A 280 -5.37 -12.38 4.17
CA SER A 280 -5.73 -12.65 2.78
C SER A 280 -5.54 -11.44 1.84
N THR A 281 -5.42 -10.22 2.37
CA THR A 281 -5.25 -8.97 1.61
C THR A 281 -4.14 -9.06 0.56
N GLY A 282 -2.98 -9.63 0.91
CA GLY A 282 -1.87 -9.80 -0.03
C GLY A 282 -2.21 -10.67 -1.24
N ARG A 283 -3.03 -11.71 -1.05
CA ARG A 283 -3.48 -12.60 -2.12
C ARG A 283 -4.54 -11.94 -3.00
N PHE A 284 -5.45 -11.17 -2.42
CA PHE A 284 -6.43 -10.39 -3.19
C PHE A 284 -5.75 -9.32 -4.03
N ALA A 285 -4.80 -8.59 -3.45
CA ALA A 285 -4.02 -7.60 -4.18
C ALA A 285 -3.25 -8.23 -5.35
N ALA A 286 -2.60 -9.38 -5.11
CA ALA A 286 -1.90 -10.12 -6.16
C ALA A 286 -2.84 -10.66 -7.25
N ALA A 287 -4.07 -11.07 -6.89
CA ALA A 287 -5.06 -11.54 -7.85
C ALA A 287 -5.55 -10.40 -8.76
N VAL A 288 -5.83 -9.23 -8.20
CA VAL A 288 -6.25 -8.04 -8.96
C VAL A 288 -5.11 -7.49 -9.81
N SER A 289 -3.89 -7.41 -9.26
CA SER A 289 -2.72 -6.93 -10.01
C SER A 289 -2.15 -7.96 -11.00
N SER A 290 -2.60 -9.22 -10.93
CA SER A 290 -2.20 -10.24 -11.90
C SER A 290 -2.57 -9.85 -13.33
N GLY A 291 -3.63 -9.05 -13.53
CA GLY A 291 -4.05 -8.49 -14.81
C GLY A 291 -3.18 -7.35 -15.34
N ALA A 292 -2.24 -6.81 -14.55
CA ALA A 292 -1.30 -5.77 -15.00
C ALA A 292 -0.19 -6.31 -15.92
N THR A 293 -0.13 -7.62 -16.17
CA THR A 293 0.80 -8.20 -17.15
C THR A 293 0.43 -7.82 -18.57
N GLY A 294 1.44 -7.38 -19.33
CA GLY A 294 1.27 -7.02 -20.74
C GLY A 294 1.35 -5.53 -21.00
N PHE A 295 1.66 -4.68 -20.01
CA PHE A 295 1.89 -3.25 -20.25
C PHE A 295 3.00 -3.03 -21.28
N GLY A 296 4.10 -3.78 -21.21
CA GLY A 296 5.16 -3.74 -22.22
C GLY A 296 4.67 -4.12 -23.62
N SER A 297 3.80 -5.13 -23.72
CA SER A 297 3.17 -5.51 -24.99
C SER A 297 2.16 -4.49 -25.50
N SER A 298 1.43 -3.82 -24.61
CA SER A 298 0.48 -2.75 -24.92
C SER A 298 1.19 -1.50 -25.42
N VAL A 299 2.29 -1.10 -24.77
CA VAL A 299 3.14 0.01 -25.24
C VAL A 299 3.74 -0.32 -26.61
N SER A 300 4.24 -1.54 -26.79
CA SER A 300 4.75 -1.98 -28.09
C SER A 300 3.66 -1.96 -29.17
N SER A 301 2.44 -2.39 -28.85
CA SER A 301 1.29 -2.38 -29.76
C SER A 301 0.79 -0.96 -30.07
N ALA A 302 0.81 -0.06 -29.09
CA ALA A 302 0.49 1.35 -29.28
C ALA A 302 1.52 2.04 -30.18
N ALA A 303 2.81 1.77 -29.96
CA ALA A 303 3.89 2.25 -30.84
C ALA A 303 3.69 1.74 -32.28
N TYR A 304 3.27 0.49 -32.45
CA TYR A 304 2.95 -0.08 -33.77
C TYR A 304 1.72 0.60 -34.40
N SER A 305 0.67 0.86 -33.61
CA SER A 305 -0.52 1.57 -34.11
C SER A 305 -0.21 3.01 -34.54
N LEU A 306 0.62 3.73 -33.76
CA LEU A 306 1.05 5.08 -34.08
C LEU A 306 1.92 5.11 -35.34
N ALA A 307 2.85 4.15 -35.48
CA ALA A 307 3.64 4.00 -36.71
C ALA A 307 2.76 3.78 -37.96
N ARG A 308 1.58 3.16 -37.82
CA ARG A 308 0.63 2.95 -38.92
C ARG A 308 -0.11 4.25 -39.30
N ILE A 309 -0.49 5.06 -38.31
CA ILE A 309 -1.20 6.33 -38.52
C ILE A 309 -0.31 7.34 -39.24
N VAL A 310 0.98 7.44 -38.85
CA VAL A 310 1.96 8.34 -39.49
C VAL A 310 2.09 8.08 -41.00
N ARG A 311 1.83 6.86 -41.47
CA ARG A 311 1.84 6.52 -42.91
C ARG A 311 0.49 6.75 -43.61
N GLY A 312 -0.63 6.64 -42.89
CA GLY A 312 -1.97 6.85 -43.46
C GLY A 312 -2.37 8.33 -43.63
N GLY A 313 -1.52 9.25 -43.17
CA GLY A 313 -1.74 10.70 -43.20
C GLY A 313 -1.10 11.43 -44.40
N ILE A 314 -0.77 10.73 -45.49
CA ILE A 314 -0.39 11.33 -46.79
C ILE A 314 -1.10 10.57 -47.90
#